data_AF-A0A920U8U9-F1
#
_entry.id   AF-A0A920U8U9-F1
#
_cell.length_a   1.000
_cell.length_b   1.000
_cell.length_c   1.000
_cell.angle_alpha   90.00
_cell.angle_beta   90.00
_cell.angle_gamma   90.00
#
_symmetry.space_group_name_H-M   'P 1'
#
loop_
_entity.id
_entity.type
_entity.pdbx_description
1 polymer ?
#
loop_
_entity_poly.entity_id
_entity_poly.type
_entity_poly.pdbx_seq_one_letter_code
_entity_poly.pdbx_strand_id
1 'polypeptide(L)'
;MWGSNARNAHPIFFHHALRGVANGARMWTIDPRRTGTAKFADHWLGLNVGTDIGLAHGMAHEIIAAGLQNDEFIANATTGYEEYVAFIEPWTLEHTSAVTGVPAEAIRDLAHGYALADKAQICWTLGITEHHTGVDNVQSLCNLSLLTGHVGRWGSGLVPLRGQNNVQGGGDMGALPNKLTGFQGVEDDEARAKFEAAWGCTIPSETAGTSPRCSRPWVATNSRPSTA
;
A
#
# COMPACT_ATOMS: atom_id res chain seq x y z
N MET A 1 2.15 11.39 0.60
CA MET A 1 2.90 10.89 1.78
C MET A 1 1.91 10.54 2.87
N TRP A 2 1.76 9.26 3.20
CA TRP A 2 0.73 8.78 4.14
C TRP A 2 1.39 8.09 5.33
N GLY A 3 1.14 8.57 6.55
CA GLY A 3 1.72 8.00 7.77
C GLY A 3 3.26 8.06 7.79
N SER A 4 3.86 9.10 7.20
CA SER A 4 5.32 9.23 7.05
C SER A 4 5.84 10.63 7.35
N ASN A 5 6.91 10.69 8.15
CA ASN A 5 7.75 11.86 8.33
C ASN A 5 9.04 11.75 7.52
N ALA A 6 8.90 11.57 6.20
CA ALA A 6 9.99 11.31 5.27
C ALA A 6 11.13 12.33 5.35
N ARG A 7 10.83 13.60 5.64
CA ARG A 7 11.87 14.63 5.84
C ARG A 7 12.91 14.25 6.89
N ASN A 8 12.47 13.68 8.00
CA ASN A 8 13.36 13.31 9.11
C ASN A 8 13.85 11.88 8.98
N ALA A 9 12.98 10.95 8.56
CA ALA A 9 13.30 9.53 8.51
C ALA A 9 14.10 9.14 7.26
N HIS A 10 13.88 9.82 6.13
CA HIS A 10 14.45 9.51 4.82
C HIS A 10 14.89 10.77 4.08
N PRO A 11 15.80 11.60 4.63
CA PRO A 11 16.09 12.93 4.12
C PRO A 11 16.58 12.96 2.67
N ILE A 12 17.35 11.96 2.24
CA ILE A 12 17.84 11.85 0.85
C ILE A 12 16.69 11.54 -0.11
N PHE A 13 15.82 10.58 0.22
CA PHE A 13 14.60 10.32 -0.55
C PHE A 13 13.71 11.56 -0.59
N PHE A 14 13.53 12.23 0.55
CA PHE A 14 12.70 13.43 0.61
C PHE A 14 13.27 14.57 -0.25
N HIS A 15 14.60 14.69 -0.37
CA HIS A 15 15.23 15.61 -1.32
C HIS A 15 14.81 15.32 -2.77
N HIS A 16 14.74 14.05 -3.18
CA HIS A 16 14.21 13.67 -4.50
C HIS A 16 12.72 13.97 -4.64
N ALA A 17 11.92 13.73 -3.60
CA ALA A 17 10.50 14.08 -3.59
C ALA A 17 10.30 15.59 -3.81
N LEU A 18 11.10 16.43 -3.14
CA LEU A 18 11.08 17.89 -3.32
C LEU A 18 11.46 18.33 -4.74
N ARG A 19 12.34 17.60 -5.43
CA ARG A 19 12.62 17.86 -6.85
C ARG A 19 11.41 17.57 -7.73
N GLY A 20 10.65 16.52 -7.41
CA GLY A 20 9.36 16.23 -8.06
C GLY A 20 8.35 17.36 -7.85
N VAL A 21 8.22 17.83 -6.61
CA VAL A 21 7.33 18.97 -6.27
C VAL A 21 7.77 20.25 -6.98
N ALA A 22 9.08 20.55 -7.01
CA ALA A 22 9.61 21.70 -7.74
C ALA A 22 9.38 21.63 -9.26
N ASN A 23 9.22 20.42 -9.81
CA ASN A 23 8.86 20.18 -11.20
C ASN A 23 7.33 20.18 -11.46
N GLY A 24 6.52 20.59 -10.47
CA GLY A 24 5.07 20.74 -10.61
C GLY A 24 4.23 19.58 -10.08
N ALA A 25 4.83 18.56 -9.44
CA ALA A 25 4.05 17.55 -8.75
C ALA A 25 3.38 18.13 -7.50
N ARG A 26 2.12 17.75 -7.24
CA ARG A 26 1.42 18.07 -5.99
C ARG A 26 1.71 17.02 -4.93
N MET A 27 1.79 17.43 -3.67
CA MET A 27 2.03 16.56 -2.53
C MET A 27 0.98 16.76 -1.43
N TRP A 28 0.28 15.69 -1.08
CA TRP A 28 -0.51 15.59 0.14
C TRP A 28 0.28 14.89 1.23
N THR A 29 0.11 15.37 2.46
CA THR A 29 0.58 14.70 3.68
C THR A 29 -0.61 14.29 4.53
N ILE A 30 -0.69 13.00 4.84
CA ILE A 30 -1.76 12.41 5.63
C ILE A 30 -1.09 11.87 6.89
N ASP A 31 -1.21 12.60 7.99
CA ASP A 31 -0.63 12.24 9.29
C ASP A 31 -1.41 13.05 10.35
N PRO A 32 -1.85 12.44 11.47
CA PRO A 32 -2.53 13.15 12.57
C PRO A 32 -1.69 14.32 13.09
N ARG A 33 -0.37 14.26 12.93
CA ARG A 33 0.56 15.33 13.28
C ARG A 33 0.93 16.12 12.03
N ARG A 34 1.02 17.42 12.17
CA ARG A 34 1.59 18.29 11.13
C ARG A 34 3.13 18.22 11.15
N THR A 35 3.68 17.14 10.60
CA THR A 35 5.13 16.85 10.62
C THR A 35 5.97 17.84 9.83
N GLY A 36 7.31 17.75 9.93
CA GLY A 36 8.23 18.57 9.14
C GLY A 36 8.11 18.35 7.62
N THR A 37 7.56 17.21 7.21
CA THR A 37 7.21 16.87 5.81
C THR A 37 6.04 17.71 5.32
N ALA A 38 5.02 17.94 6.16
CA ALA A 38 3.81 18.70 5.83
C ALA A 38 4.08 20.18 5.50
N LYS A 39 5.23 20.72 5.88
CA LYS A 39 5.64 22.10 5.54
C LYS A 39 5.89 22.32 4.04
N PHE A 40 6.07 21.24 3.28
CA PHE A 40 6.31 21.30 1.83
C PHE A 40 5.17 20.70 1.02
N ALA A 41 4.12 20.25 1.69
CA ALA A 41 2.94 19.69 1.06
C ALA A 41 1.97 20.81 0.69
N ASP A 42 1.29 20.68 -0.45
CA ASP A 42 0.18 21.55 -0.82
C ASP A 42 -0.95 21.44 0.21
N HIS A 43 -1.17 20.21 0.70
CA HIS A 43 -2.22 19.91 1.66
C HIS A 43 -1.71 18.99 2.79
N TRP A 44 -2.17 19.29 3.99
CA TRP A 44 -2.03 18.41 5.15
C TRP A 44 -3.40 17.99 5.64
N LEU A 45 -3.62 16.68 5.71
CA LEU A 45 -4.84 16.07 6.22
C LEU A 45 -4.53 15.41 7.57
N GLY A 46 -4.95 16.09 8.63
CA GLY A 46 -4.82 15.64 10.02
C GLY A 46 -5.95 14.69 10.41
N LEU A 47 -5.95 13.48 9.86
CA LEU A 47 -6.95 12.46 10.20
C LEU A 47 -6.85 12.00 11.66
N ASN A 48 -7.95 11.48 12.19
CA ASN A 48 -8.03 10.78 13.46
C ASN A 48 -7.17 9.50 13.42
N VAL A 49 -6.39 9.25 14.48
CA VAL A 49 -5.49 8.09 14.56
C VAL A 49 -6.26 6.78 14.36
N GLY A 50 -5.81 5.94 13.42
CA GLY A 50 -6.39 4.63 13.17
C GLY A 50 -7.60 4.63 12.23
N THR A 51 -7.87 5.76 11.57
CA THR A 51 -8.98 5.89 10.59
C THR A 51 -8.52 5.83 9.13
N ASP A 52 -7.28 5.39 8.89
CA ASP A 52 -6.63 5.31 7.58
C ASP A 52 -7.41 4.47 6.56
N ILE A 53 -7.92 3.28 6.97
CA ILE A 53 -8.79 2.43 6.15
C ILE A 53 -10.02 3.21 5.70
N GLY A 54 -10.66 3.92 6.63
CA GLY A 54 -11.85 4.71 6.33
C GLY A 54 -11.57 5.82 5.33
N LEU A 55 -10.46 6.54 5.50
CA LEU A 55 -10.04 7.55 4.54
C LEU A 55 -9.77 6.93 3.15
N ALA A 56 -9.09 5.79 3.09
CA ALA A 56 -8.81 5.11 1.82
C ALA A 56 -10.10 4.62 1.13
N HIS A 57 -11.07 4.07 1.88
CA HIS A 57 -12.36 3.68 1.33
C HIS A 57 -13.18 4.88 0.86
N GLY A 58 -13.20 5.98 1.62
CA GLY A 58 -13.91 7.19 1.21
C GLY A 58 -13.31 7.82 -0.05
N MET A 59 -11.98 7.79 -0.19
CA MET A 59 -11.33 8.15 -1.45
C MET A 59 -11.76 7.24 -2.60
N ALA A 60 -11.75 5.92 -2.41
CA ALA A 60 -12.15 4.95 -3.44
C ALA A 60 -13.61 5.12 -3.86
N HIS A 61 -14.51 5.30 -2.88
CA HIS A 61 -15.93 5.57 -3.11
C HIS A 61 -16.11 6.84 -3.96
N GLU A 62 -15.45 7.94 -3.58
CA GLU A 62 -15.52 9.20 -4.35
C GLU A 62 -14.95 9.07 -5.76
N ILE A 63 -13.84 8.35 -5.94
CA ILE A 63 -13.26 8.10 -7.28
C ILE A 63 -14.27 7.38 -8.18
N ILE A 64 -14.95 6.35 -7.65
CA ILE A 64 -15.94 5.58 -8.39
C ILE A 64 -17.20 6.40 -8.66
N ALA A 65 -17.71 7.11 -7.65
CA ALA A 65 -18.88 7.96 -7.78
C ALA A 65 -18.68 9.09 -8.81
N ALA A 66 -17.44 9.58 -8.95
CA ALA A 66 -17.06 10.60 -9.92
C ALA A 66 -16.69 10.03 -11.30
N GLY A 67 -16.67 8.69 -11.48
CA GLY A 67 -16.28 8.05 -12.74
C GLY A 67 -14.80 8.24 -13.09
N LEU A 68 -13.93 8.34 -12.09
CA LEU A 68 -12.49 8.63 -12.24
C LEU A 68 -11.61 7.37 -12.12
N GLN A 69 -12.21 6.19 -11.93
CA GLN A 69 -11.48 4.93 -11.91
C GLN A 69 -10.95 4.55 -13.30
N ASN A 70 -9.95 3.68 -13.34
CA ASN A 70 -9.37 3.19 -14.58
C ASN A 70 -10.02 1.86 -15.00
N ASP A 71 -11.13 1.93 -15.74
CA ASP A 71 -11.92 0.75 -16.13
C ASP A 71 -11.10 -0.29 -16.92
N GLU A 72 -10.22 0.15 -17.83
CA GLU A 72 -9.38 -0.76 -18.63
C GLU A 72 -8.38 -1.51 -17.75
N PHE A 73 -7.72 -0.82 -16.82
CA PHE A 73 -6.79 -1.46 -15.89
C PHE A 73 -7.52 -2.44 -14.96
N ILE A 74 -8.67 -2.04 -14.44
CA ILE A 74 -9.50 -2.87 -13.57
C ILE A 74 -9.88 -4.16 -14.29
N ALA A 75 -10.44 -4.07 -15.50
CA ALA A 75 -10.87 -5.22 -16.27
C ALA A 75 -9.72 -6.19 -16.64
N ASN A 76 -8.53 -5.65 -16.89
CA ASN A 76 -7.40 -6.44 -17.39
C ASN A 76 -6.45 -6.98 -16.31
N ALA A 77 -6.36 -6.32 -15.15
CA ALA A 77 -5.31 -6.56 -14.17
C ALA A 77 -5.82 -6.74 -12.73
N THR A 78 -7.14 -6.79 -12.52
CA THR A 78 -7.72 -6.95 -11.19
C THR A 78 -8.83 -8.00 -11.17
N THR A 79 -9.22 -8.42 -9.97
CA THR A 79 -10.38 -9.27 -9.70
C THR A 79 -11.11 -8.71 -8.49
N GLY A 80 -12.41 -8.98 -8.38
CA GLY A 80 -13.22 -8.61 -7.20
C GLY A 80 -13.68 -7.18 -7.11
N TYR A 81 -13.71 -6.48 -8.23
CA TYR A 81 -14.10 -5.09 -8.28
C TYR A 81 -15.53 -4.89 -7.76
N GLU A 82 -16.47 -5.75 -8.17
CA GLU A 82 -17.88 -5.65 -7.80
C GLU A 82 -18.10 -5.86 -6.29
N GLU A 83 -17.42 -6.84 -5.69
CA GLU A 83 -17.49 -7.07 -4.24
C GLU A 83 -16.85 -5.92 -3.46
N TYR A 84 -15.76 -5.35 -3.98
CA TYR A 84 -15.12 -4.19 -3.37
C TYR A 84 -16.01 -2.95 -3.43
N VAL A 85 -16.64 -2.67 -4.57
CA VAL A 85 -17.60 -1.55 -4.74
C VAL A 85 -18.75 -1.69 -3.75
N ALA A 86 -19.35 -2.87 -3.64
CA ALA A 86 -20.42 -3.12 -2.69
C ALA A 86 -19.96 -2.96 -1.23
N PHE A 87 -18.73 -3.37 -0.92
CA PHE A 87 -18.15 -3.25 0.41
C PHE A 87 -17.90 -1.79 0.83
N ILE A 88 -17.49 -0.93 -0.10
CA ILE A 88 -17.18 0.48 0.20
C ILE A 88 -18.37 1.43 0.04
N GLU A 89 -19.53 0.97 -0.40
CA GLU A 89 -20.76 1.79 -0.58
C GLU A 89 -21.08 2.68 0.63
N PRO A 90 -20.94 2.23 1.90
CA PRO A 90 -21.24 3.08 3.06
C PRO A 90 -20.26 4.24 3.26
N TRP A 91 -19.11 4.25 2.58
CA TRP A 91 -18.04 5.25 2.76
C TRP A 91 -18.27 6.51 1.91
N THR A 92 -19.46 7.12 2.04
CA THR A 92 -19.71 8.44 1.45
C THR A 92 -18.74 9.48 2.00
N LEU A 93 -18.61 10.63 1.34
CA LEU A 93 -17.76 11.72 1.85
C LEU A 93 -18.19 12.19 3.23
N GLU A 94 -19.50 12.27 3.49
CA GLU A 94 -20.05 12.67 4.79
C GLU A 94 -19.69 11.65 5.87
N HIS A 95 -19.89 10.35 5.59
CA HIS A 95 -19.54 9.29 6.54
C HIS A 95 -18.03 9.26 6.81
N THR A 96 -17.23 9.32 5.75
CA THR A 96 -15.76 9.34 5.84
C THR A 96 -15.28 10.54 6.61
N SER A 97 -15.85 11.72 6.38
CA SER A 97 -15.51 12.95 7.09
C SER A 97 -15.80 12.83 8.58
N ALA A 98 -16.97 12.28 8.94
CA ALA A 98 -17.35 12.06 10.33
C ALA A 98 -16.40 11.09 11.06
N VAL A 99 -15.98 10.00 10.40
CA VAL A 99 -15.07 9.00 10.98
C VAL A 99 -13.66 9.55 11.10
N THR A 100 -13.13 10.09 10.00
CA THR A 100 -11.72 10.47 9.89
C THR A 100 -11.40 11.83 10.48
N GLY A 101 -12.40 12.69 10.68
CA GLY A 101 -12.19 14.09 11.06
C GLY A 101 -11.62 14.97 9.93
N VAL A 102 -11.40 14.41 8.73
CA VAL A 102 -10.95 15.17 7.56
C VAL A 102 -12.16 15.78 6.86
N PRO A 103 -12.16 17.07 6.50
CA PRO A 103 -13.28 17.68 5.80
C PRO A 103 -13.61 16.99 4.47
N ALA A 104 -14.90 16.85 4.15
CA ALA A 104 -15.38 16.17 2.96
C ALA A 104 -14.78 16.76 1.66
N GLU A 105 -14.66 18.08 1.56
CA GLU A 105 -14.04 18.72 0.41
C GLU A 105 -12.55 18.39 0.26
N ALA A 106 -11.84 18.21 1.38
CA ALA A 106 -10.43 17.86 1.36
C ALA A 106 -10.20 16.38 0.98
N ILE A 107 -11.12 15.49 1.38
CA ILE A 107 -11.14 14.09 0.94
C ILE A 107 -11.38 14.03 -0.58
N ARG A 108 -12.37 14.80 -1.07
CA ARG A 108 -12.68 14.90 -2.50
C ARG A 108 -11.48 15.41 -3.31
N ASP A 109 -10.86 16.51 -2.87
CA ASP A 109 -9.69 17.08 -3.53
C ASP A 109 -8.52 16.08 -3.59
N LEU A 110 -8.24 15.36 -2.50
CA LEU A 110 -7.24 14.30 -2.49
C LEU A 110 -7.60 13.15 -3.45
N ALA A 111 -8.85 12.68 -3.42
CA ALA A 111 -9.33 11.58 -4.25
C ALA A 111 -9.22 11.92 -5.74
N HIS A 112 -9.72 13.08 -6.15
CA HIS A 112 -9.67 13.56 -7.52
C HIS A 112 -8.24 13.87 -7.94
N GLY A 113 -7.46 14.51 -7.07
CA GLY A 113 -6.05 14.82 -7.33
C GLY A 113 -5.18 13.58 -7.54
N TYR A 114 -5.47 12.49 -6.82
CA TYR A 114 -4.79 11.21 -6.98
C TYR A 114 -5.23 10.48 -8.26
N ALA A 115 -6.54 10.41 -8.53
CA ALA A 115 -7.07 9.69 -9.69
C ALA A 115 -6.75 10.37 -11.04
N LEU A 116 -6.81 11.71 -11.10
CA LEU A 116 -6.57 12.48 -12.32
C LEU A 116 -5.09 12.70 -12.64
N ALA A 117 -4.18 12.41 -11.70
CA ALA A 117 -2.76 12.54 -11.98
C ALA A 117 -2.33 11.51 -13.04
N ASP A 118 -1.54 11.92 -14.03
CA ASP A 118 -0.94 10.98 -15.00
C ASP A 118 -0.05 9.95 -14.29
N LYS A 119 0.65 10.39 -13.23
CA LYS A 119 1.54 9.59 -12.40
C LYS A 119 1.34 9.94 -10.93
N ALA A 120 1.14 8.93 -10.08
CA ALA A 120 1.00 9.15 -8.64
C ALA A 120 1.70 8.07 -7.81
N GLN A 121 2.27 8.49 -6.68
CA GLN A 121 2.91 7.58 -5.72
C GLN A 121 2.28 7.70 -4.34
N ILE A 122 1.90 6.56 -3.76
CA ILE A 122 1.56 6.48 -2.33
C ILE A 122 2.80 6.03 -1.59
N CYS A 123 3.43 6.94 -0.85
CA CYS A 123 4.61 6.65 -0.04
C CYS A 123 4.23 6.61 1.44
N TRP A 124 4.57 5.53 2.15
CA TRP A 124 4.22 5.35 3.57
C TRP A 124 5.34 4.76 4.42
N THR A 125 5.17 4.82 5.76
CA THR A 125 6.03 4.16 6.74
C THR A 125 5.20 3.56 7.89
N LEU A 126 5.64 3.77 9.13
CA LEU A 126 5.11 3.16 10.33
C LEU A 126 3.72 3.66 10.72
N GLY A 127 3.33 4.87 10.29
CA GLY A 127 1.97 5.37 10.50
C GLY A 127 0.89 4.60 9.73
N ILE A 128 1.27 3.66 8.87
CA ILE A 128 0.38 2.70 8.22
C ILE A 128 0.58 1.30 8.81
N THR A 129 1.83 0.87 9.03
CA THR A 129 2.13 -0.53 9.36
C THR A 129 2.10 -0.85 10.85
N GLU A 130 2.40 0.09 11.75
CA GLU A 130 2.43 -0.14 13.21
C GLU A 130 1.06 0.07 13.87
N HIS A 131 0.05 -0.53 13.25
CA HIS A 131 -1.33 -0.59 13.73
C HIS A 131 -1.73 -2.07 13.85
N HIS A 132 -2.66 -2.38 14.74
CA HIS A 132 -3.22 -3.75 14.83
C HIS A 132 -3.87 -4.20 13.50
N THR A 133 -4.32 -3.24 12.69
CA THR A 133 -4.86 -3.40 11.33
C THR A 133 -3.85 -3.06 10.23
N GLY A 134 -2.54 -3.12 10.51
CA GLY A 134 -1.51 -2.65 9.58
C GLY A 134 -1.53 -3.35 8.21
N VAL A 135 -1.90 -4.63 8.17
CA VAL A 135 -2.07 -5.38 6.91
C VAL A 135 -3.24 -4.79 6.10
N ASP A 136 -4.38 -4.56 6.75
CA ASP A 136 -5.59 -4.05 6.11
C ASP A 136 -5.41 -2.59 5.65
N ASN A 137 -4.62 -1.79 6.38
CA ASN A 137 -4.20 -0.46 5.95
C ASN A 137 -3.44 -0.53 4.61
N VAL A 138 -2.41 -1.39 4.53
CA VAL A 138 -1.62 -1.56 3.31
C VAL A 138 -2.49 -2.05 2.15
N GLN A 139 -3.38 -3.02 2.39
CA GLN A 139 -4.31 -3.49 1.37
C GLN A 139 -5.24 -2.38 0.86
N SER A 140 -5.74 -1.52 1.74
CA SER A 140 -6.60 -0.40 1.36
C SER A 140 -5.87 0.60 0.44
N LEU A 141 -4.59 0.87 0.71
CA LEU A 141 -3.75 1.70 -0.16
C LEU A 141 -3.45 1.02 -1.51
N CYS A 142 -3.23 -0.29 -1.51
CA CYS A 142 -3.07 -1.07 -2.73
C CYS A 142 -4.33 -0.98 -3.61
N ASN A 143 -5.52 -1.10 -3.01
CA ASN A 143 -6.79 -1.01 -3.74
C ASN A 143 -6.95 0.35 -4.43
N LEU A 144 -6.58 1.46 -3.79
CA LEU A 144 -6.58 2.78 -4.44
C LEU A 144 -5.67 2.83 -5.68
N SER A 145 -4.47 2.24 -5.57
CA SER A 145 -3.52 2.22 -6.69
C SER A 145 -4.00 1.32 -7.83
N LEU A 146 -4.67 0.20 -7.52
CA LEU A 146 -5.28 -0.68 -8.52
C LEU A 146 -6.49 -0.02 -9.19
N LEU A 147 -7.36 0.63 -8.41
CA LEU A 147 -8.55 1.35 -8.88
C LEU A 147 -8.20 2.44 -9.90
N THR A 148 -7.06 3.10 -9.73
CA THR A 148 -6.57 4.19 -10.60
C THR A 148 -5.54 3.73 -11.62
N GLY A 149 -5.14 2.45 -11.57
CA GLY A 149 -4.11 1.85 -12.40
C GLY A 149 -2.68 2.36 -12.14
N HIS A 150 -2.43 3.05 -11.03
CA HIS A 150 -1.11 3.61 -10.64
C HIS A 150 -0.08 2.54 -10.23
N VAL A 151 -0.09 1.38 -10.88
CA VAL A 151 0.81 0.23 -10.65
C VAL A 151 1.40 -0.21 -11.99
N GLY A 152 2.66 -0.67 -11.98
CA GLY A 152 3.32 -1.20 -13.19
C GLY A 152 3.73 -0.15 -14.23
N ARG A 153 3.65 1.15 -13.88
CA ARG A 153 4.02 2.26 -14.76
C ARG A 153 5.12 3.14 -14.15
N TRP A 154 5.96 3.72 -15.00
CA TRP A 154 7.04 4.60 -14.55
C TRP A 154 6.50 5.84 -13.81
N GLY A 155 7.11 6.17 -12.67
CA GLY A 155 6.74 7.32 -11.86
C GLY A 155 5.47 7.14 -11.03
N SER A 156 4.82 5.97 -11.06
CA SER A 156 3.71 5.63 -10.16
C SER A 156 4.04 4.45 -9.26
N GLY A 157 3.20 4.22 -8.26
CA GLY A 157 3.26 3.02 -7.46
C GLY A 157 3.14 3.23 -5.96
N LEU A 158 3.26 2.10 -5.28
CA LEU A 158 3.20 1.96 -3.84
C LEU A 158 4.64 1.89 -3.31
N VAL A 159 5.02 2.82 -2.44
CA VAL A 159 6.40 3.00 -1.99
C VAL A 159 6.47 2.92 -0.47
N PRO A 160 6.57 1.70 0.11
CA PRO A 160 6.88 1.54 1.53
C PRO A 160 8.33 2.00 1.79
N LEU A 161 8.49 3.13 2.48
CA LEU A 161 9.79 3.70 2.80
C LEU A 161 10.38 2.93 3.99
N ARG A 162 11.17 1.89 3.69
CA ARG A 162 11.75 1.03 4.72
C ARG A 162 12.78 1.77 5.57
N GLY A 163 12.86 1.42 6.86
CA GLY A 163 13.66 2.14 7.86
C GLY A 163 15.15 1.80 7.81
N GLN A 164 15.50 0.59 8.25
CA GLN A 164 16.91 0.19 8.38
C GLN A 164 17.55 -0.06 7.01
N ASN A 165 18.84 0.27 6.91
CA ASN A 165 19.63 0.24 5.66
C ASN A 165 19.53 -1.07 4.87
N ASN A 166 19.41 -2.22 5.53
CA ASN A 166 19.38 -3.53 4.88
C ASN A 166 18.19 -4.39 5.28
N VAL A 167 17.07 -3.81 5.74
CA VAL A 167 15.85 -4.60 6.02
C VAL A 167 15.28 -5.23 4.74
N GLN A 168 15.49 -4.59 3.58
CA GLN A 168 15.21 -5.20 2.27
C GLN A 168 16.10 -6.43 2.06
N GLY A 169 17.42 -6.28 2.12
CA GLY A 169 18.34 -7.39 1.91
C GLY A 169 18.18 -8.51 2.94
N GLY A 170 17.82 -8.20 4.19
CA GLY A 170 17.49 -9.22 5.19
C GLY A 170 16.32 -10.11 4.75
N GLY A 171 15.22 -9.50 4.28
CA GLY A 171 14.10 -10.23 3.71
C GLY A 171 14.49 -11.02 2.45
N ASP A 172 15.24 -10.39 1.55
CA ASP A 172 15.73 -11.02 0.32
C ASP A 172 16.62 -12.25 0.63
N MET A 173 17.39 -12.21 1.71
CA MET A 173 18.28 -13.30 2.12
C MET A 173 17.59 -14.39 2.95
N GLY A 174 16.27 -14.26 3.21
CA GLY A 174 15.52 -15.26 3.98
C GLY A 174 15.66 -15.10 5.50
N ALA A 175 15.95 -13.89 6.00
CA ALA A 175 15.87 -13.58 7.43
C ALA A 175 14.41 -13.45 7.90
N LEU A 176 13.56 -14.40 7.49
CA LEU A 176 12.14 -14.52 7.77
C LEU A 176 11.87 -15.98 8.14
N PRO A 177 11.06 -16.27 9.18
CA PRO A 177 10.90 -17.63 9.70
C PRO A 177 10.23 -18.60 8.72
N ASN A 178 9.60 -18.09 7.66
CA ASN A 178 8.87 -18.85 6.65
C ASN A 178 9.46 -18.77 5.24
N LYS A 179 10.62 -18.12 5.04
CA LYS A 179 11.20 -17.90 3.72
C LYS A 179 12.67 -18.26 3.65
N LEU A 180 13.04 -18.91 2.56
CA LEU A 180 14.40 -19.06 2.07
C LEU A 180 14.80 -17.82 1.25
N THR A 181 16.10 -17.71 0.92
CA THR A 181 16.63 -16.64 0.07
C THR A 181 15.83 -16.49 -1.23
N GLY A 182 15.49 -15.27 -1.62
CA GLY A 182 14.66 -14.96 -2.79
C GLY A 182 13.15 -15.11 -2.56
N PHE A 183 12.68 -14.97 -1.31
CA PHE A 183 11.27 -15.10 -0.91
C PHE A 183 10.61 -16.45 -1.23
N GLN A 184 11.42 -17.51 -1.34
CA GLN A 184 10.92 -18.87 -1.58
C GLN A 184 10.35 -19.44 -0.28
N GLY A 185 9.16 -20.06 -0.32
CA GLY A 185 8.53 -20.59 0.89
C GLY A 185 9.30 -21.79 1.45
N VAL A 186 9.43 -21.88 2.78
CA VAL A 186 9.93 -23.12 3.40
C VAL A 186 8.97 -24.28 3.21
N GLU A 187 7.68 -24.03 2.96
CA GLU A 187 6.67 -25.05 2.66
C GLU A 187 6.73 -25.57 1.22
N ASP A 188 7.50 -24.92 0.34
CA ASP A 188 7.69 -25.34 -1.05
C ASP A 188 8.79 -26.41 -1.16
N ASP A 189 8.38 -27.63 -1.50
CA ASP A 189 9.27 -28.80 -1.62
C ASP A 189 10.36 -28.61 -2.67
N GLU A 190 10.06 -27.98 -3.82
CA GLU A 190 11.03 -27.75 -4.89
C GLU A 190 12.07 -26.72 -4.45
N ALA A 191 11.60 -25.65 -3.80
CA ALA A 191 12.50 -24.67 -3.21
C ALA A 191 13.41 -25.31 -2.17
N ARG A 192 12.87 -26.06 -1.20
CA ARG A 192 13.67 -26.74 -0.16
C ARG A 192 14.70 -27.67 -0.76
N ALA A 193 14.30 -28.58 -1.67
CA ALA A 193 15.20 -29.59 -2.24
C ALA A 193 16.48 -28.98 -2.84
N LYS A 194 16.37 -27.84 -3.52
CA LYS A 194 17.52 -27.09 -4.06
C LYS A 194 18.49 -26.65 -2.96
N PHE A 195 17.99 -26.10 -1.86
CA PHE A 195 18.82 -25.63 -0.76
C PHE A 195 19.37 -26.79 0.08
N GLU A 196 18.58 -27.83 0.32
CA GLU A 196 19.04 -29.06 1.01
C GLU A 196 20.18 -29.73 0.25
N ALA A 197 20.08 -29.83 -1.08
CA ALA A 197 21.15 -30.34 -1.94
C ALA A 197 22.42 -29.48 -1.86
N ALA A 198 22.27 -28.16 -1.78
CA ALA A 198 23.40 -27.22 -1.69
C ALA A 198 24.07 -27.20 -0.30
N TRP A 199 23.29 -27.38 0.77
CA TRP A 199 23.75 -27.23 2.15
C TRP A 199 24.05 -28.55 2.86
N GLY A 200 23.60 -29.68 2.30
CA GLY A 200 23.80 -31.00 2.88
C GLY A 200 23.05 -31.22 4.20
N CYS A 201 21.95 -30.50 4.42
CA CYS A 201 21.10 -30.63 5.60
C CYS A 201 19.62 -30.60 5.22
N THR A 202 18.77 -31.21 6.06
CA THR A 202 17.32 -31.16 5.91
C THR A 202 16.78 -29.84 6.46
N ILE A 203 15.89 -29.19 5.72
CA ILE A 203 15.23 -27.95 6.11
C ILE A 203 13.82 -28.28 6.59
N PRO A 204 13.36 -27.75 7.75
CA PRO A 204 11.99 -27.96 8.21
C PRO A 204 10.97 -27.49 7.17
N SER A 205 9.95 -28.32 6.93
CA SER A 205 8.87 -28.03 5.97
C SER A 205 7.79 -27.11 6.54
N GLU A 206 7.86 -26.78 7.83
CA GLU A 206 6.88 -25.94 8.52
C GLU A 206 7.52 -24.62 8.95
N THR A 207 6.73 -23.55 8.88
CA THR A 207 7.11 -22.26 9.45
C THR A 207 7.33 -22.40 10.96
N ALA A 208 8.49 -21.96 11.45
CA ALA A 208 8.74 -21.92 12.89
C ALA A 208 7.85 -20.86 13.56
N GLY A 209 6.77 -21.29 14.20
CA GLY A 209 5.96 -20.50 15.14
C GLY A 209 5.20 -19.32 14.53
N THR A 210 4.05 -19.58 13.90
CA THR A 210 3.05 -18.54 13.60
C THR A 210 1.78 -18.76 14.42
N SER A 211 1.41 -17.76 15.22
CA SER A 211 0.10 -17.77 15.89
C SER A 211 -1.03 -17.77 14.83
N PRO A 212 -2.18 -18.43 15.06
CA PRO A 212 -3.12 -18.80 13.98
C PRO A 212 -4.03 -17.67 13.46
N ARG A 213 -3.75 -16.39 13.74
CA ARG A 213 -4.68 -15.28 13.47
C ARG A 213 -3.99 -14.03 12.90
N CYS A 214 -3.82 -13.98 11.58
CA CYS A 214 -3.87 -12.72 10.84
C CYS A 214 -4.15 -12.97 9.36
N SER A 215 -5.38 -12.62 8.97
CA SER A 215 -5.93 -12.27 7.65
C SER A 215 -5.47 -13.04 6.39
N ARG A 216 -6.46 -13.63 5.70
CA ARG A 216 -6.38 -14.00 4.29
C ARG A 216 -6.36 -12.74 3.41
N PRO A 217 -5.33 -12.50 2.59
CA PRO A 217 -5.35 -11.46 1.58
C PRO A 217 -6.19 -11.88 0.36
N TRP A 218 -6.86 -10.89 -0.26
CA TRP A 218 -7.25 -10.93 -1.66
C TRP A 218 -6.00 -11.05 -2.54
N VAL A 219 -6.00 -11.98 -3.50
CA VAL A 219 -4.83 -12.31 -4.34
C VAL A 219 -5.07 -11.79 -5.76
N ALA A 220 -4.12 -10.99 -6.28
CA ALA A 220 -3.96 -10.80 -7.73
C ALA A 220 -3.46 -12.13 -8.31
N THR A 221 -4.30 -12.84 -9.04
CA THR A 221 -3.93 -14.13 -9.64
C THR A 221 -3.32 -13.91 -11.02
N ASN A 222 -2.12 -14.46 -11.21
CA ASN A 222 -1.61 -14.80 -12.52
C ASN A 222 -1.29 -16.30 -12.51
N SER A 223 -2.25 -17.10 -12.98
CA SER A 223 -2.06 -18.39 -13.67
C SER A 223 -3.38 -19.16 -13.71
N ARG A 224 -3.86 -19.42 -14.93
CA ARG A 224 -4.89 -20.42 -15.19
C ARG A 224 -4.30 -21.81 -14.90
N PRO A 225 -4.98 -22.71 -14.17
CA PRO A 225 -4.67 -24.12 -14.25
C PRO A 225 -5.09 -24.64 -15.62
N SER A 226 -4.18 -25.38 -16.26
CA SER A 226 -4.48 -26.18 -17.45
C SER A 226 -5.58 -27.18 -17.18
N THR A 227 -6.44 -27.33 -18.18
CA THR A 227 -7.49 -28.35 -18.40
C THR A 227 -7.26 -29.72 -17.76
N ALA A 228 -8.35 -30.28 -17.23
CA ALA A 228 -8.74 -31.68 -17.44
C ALA A 228 -10.10 -31.68 -18.15
#